data_AF-A0A1H8Y479-F1
#
_entry.id   AF-A0A1H8Y479-F1
#
_cell.length_a   1.000
_cell.length_b   1.000
_cell.length_c   1.000
_cell.angle_alpha   90.00
_cell.angle_beta   90.00
_cell.angle_gamma   90.00
#
_symmetry.space_group_name_H-M   'P 1'
#
loop_
_entity.id
_entity.type
_entity.pdbx_description
1 polymer ?
#
loop_
_entity_poly.entity_id
_entity_poly.type
_entity_poly.pdbx_seq_one_letter_code
_entity_poly.pdbx_strand_id
1 'polypeptide(L)'
;MKAPTPRFFSLALAILVASCALFGKVEQARAEGIPLVGLNLSGAGFAARVLPGVNGTHYIFPVEAYFSQWSARGVKLIRFPIIWERLQPTLGGALDPTYAALIDRTFGYANKYGMKIILDLHNYMRYRGVVIGTGNVSYAHYQDVMTRIAQRWSPQPSLFAYDVMNEPHDAVAQWAVAAQAAINALRSIDSKRPVVIEGNGWAEATRWPQWNDNLLALKDPADNLIFQAHTYFDGEGGGGNYANPSASAYPDNYGVERVRPFVEWLKKNGKRGMIGEFGVPDSDPRWNVIMGRMLAYLKQNCIPATYWAAGPGWANYNLAVEPINGVDRPQWAVLKQYIDDSSCSKIGPIAVTSQTPNVTEGSSHAQEIAGVYRDYLGREADPAGLMYWSSQIANGNLTLAGVINSIMLSTEYQNRITVEKLYQSHLGRSADSAGLNYWAGLLNSGAMTTNSVAAALIGSVEYQGNLQVTLNQLYISFLGRPADKEGLSYWAQRISDGSMNLATVKAAIAGSAESVAHTQASIHQLYQSFLGRDADNSGLKTWTSQVTSGAMTLDDVATAIKGSAEYRSRQS
;
A
#
# COMPACT_ATOMS: atom_id res chain seq x y z
N MET A 1 -58.32 50.92 -77.27
CA MET A 1 -58.47 52.17 -76.46
C MET A 1 -59.20 51.76 -75.19
N LYS A 2 -58.74 51.90 -73.95
CA LYS A 2 -57.78 52.79 -73.27
C LYS A 2 -56.81 51.95 -72.42
N ALA A 3 -55.61 52.49 -72.22
CA ALA A 3 -54.40 51.82 -71.73
C ALA A 3 -54.24 51.84 -70.19
N PRO A 4 -53.53 50.86 -69.59
CA PRO A 4 -53.16 50.89 -68.18
C PRO A 4 -51.64 51.06 -67.93
N THR A 5 -51.37 51.62 -66.75
CA THR A 5 -50.10 51.92 -66.07
C THR A 5 -49.13 50.73 -65.90
N PRO A 6 -47.80 50.94 -65.87
CA PRO A 6 -46.83 49.87 -65.67
C PRO A 6 -46.63 49.53 -64.19
N ARG A 7 -46.56 48.22 -63.90
CA ARG A 7 -46.31 47.60 -62.59
C ARG A 7 -44.87 47.08 -62.51
N PHE A 8 -44.23 47.33 -61.36
CA PHE A 8 -43.22 46.56 -60.60
C PHE A 8 -42.05 45.87 -61.30
N PHE A 9 -40.82 46.21 -60.89
CA PHE A 9 -39.90 45.31 -60.14
C PHE A 9 -38.75 46.16 -59.57
N SER A 10 -38.76 46.39 -58.25
CA SER A 10 -37.66 47.06 -57.54
C SER A 10 -36.57 46.04 -57.20
N LEU A 11 -35.32 46.41 -57.49
CA LEU A 11 -34.11 45.64 -57.24
C LEU A 11 -33.91 45.45 -55.72
N ALA A 12 -34.23 44.28 -55.18
CA ALA A 12 -33.89 43.91 -53.81
C ALA A 12 -32.52 43.21 -53.81
N LEU A 13 -31.52 43.89 -53.27
CA LEU A 13 -30.19 43.37 -52.98
C LEU A 13 -30.32 42.31 -51.87
N ALA A 14 -30.21 41.03 -52.22
CA ALA A 14 -30.15 39.94 -51.26
C ALA A 14 -28.79 39.96 -50.54
N ILE A 15 -28.76 40.51 -49.33
CA ILE A 15 -27.67 40.30 -48.37
C ILE A 15 -27.81 38.86 -47.88
N LEU A 16 -26.95 37.98 -48.39
CA LEU A 16 -26.76 36.64 -47.85
C LEU A 16 -25.99 36.80 -46.52
N VAL A 17 -26.71 36.84 -45.39
CA VAL A 17 -26.08 36.68 -44.08
C VAL A 17 -25.68 35.21 -43.97
N ALA A 18 -24.44 34.92 -44.34
CA ALA A 18 -23.80 33.67 -43.99
C ALA A 18 -23.54 33.68 -42.47
N SER A 19 -24.52 33.21 -41.71
CA SER A 19 -24.33 32.88 -40.29
C SER A 19 -23.39 31.67 -40.21
N CYS A 20 -22.09 31.93 -40.23
CA CYS A 20 -21.08 30.98 -39.78
C CYS A 20 -21.27 30.78 -38.27
N ALA A 21 -22.14 29.84 -37.91
CA ALA A 21 -22.16 29.29 -36.57
C ALA A 21 -20.84 28.50 -36.39
N LEU A 22 -19.82 29.18 -35.87
CA LEU A 22 -18.68 28.54 -35.23
C LEU A 22 -19.23 27.76 -34.03
N PHE A 23 -19.63 26.52 -34.26
CA PHE A 23 -19.71 25.50 -33.20
C PHE A 23 -18.28 25.22 -32.75
N GLY A 24 -17.74 26.12 -31.93
CA GLY A 24 -16.62 25.78 -31.07
C GLY A 24 -17.06 24.58 -30.25
N LYS A 25 -16.40 23.44 -30.44
CA LYS A 25 -16.50 22.34 -29.49
C LYS A 25 -16.03 22.91 -28.16
N VAL A 26 -16.98 23.24 -27.30
CA VAL A 26 -16.69 23.36 -25.88
C VAL A 26 -16.30 21.95 -25.48
N GLU A 27 -15.00 21.68 -25.44
CA GLU A 27 -14.49 20.56 -24.65
C GLU A 27 -14.95 20.84 -23.23
N GLN A 28 -16.01 20.16 -22.85
CA GLN A 28 -16.41 20.06 -21.47
C GLN A 28 -15.20 19.43 -20.79
N ALA A 29 -14.43 20.23 -20.04
CA ALA A 29 -13.31 19.74 -19.27
C ALA A 29 -13.86 18.61 -18.39
N ARG A 30 -13.59 17.35 -18.78
CA ARG A 30 -13.83 16.21 -17.89
C ARG A 30 -13.08 16.57 -16.63
N ALA A 31 -13.76 16.59 -15.50
CA ALA A 31 -13.07 16.61 -14.21
C ALA A 31 -12.02 15.49 -14.28
N GLU A 32 -10.73 15.84 -14.24
CA GLU A 32 -9.67 14.84 -14.20
C GLU A 32 -9.96 13.96 -12.98
N GLY A 33 -10.33 12.69 -13.23
CA GLY A 33 -10.60 11.74 -12.16
C GLY A 33 -9.36 11.64 -11.28
N ILE A 34 -9.57 11.62 -9.96
CA ILE A 34 -8.45 11.50 -9.04
C ILE A 34 -8.03 10.04 -8.98
N PRO A 35 -6.75 9.72 -9.27
CA PRO A 35 -6.25 8.37 -9.06
C PRO A 35 -6.34 8.04 -7.57
N LEU A 36 -7.25 7.15 -7.19
CA LEU A 36 -7.44 6.78 -5.79
C LEU A 36 -6.32 5.87 -5.27
N VAL A 37 -5.70 5.06 -6.14
CA VAL A 37 -4.54 4.25 -5.77
C VAL A 37 -3.36 4.57 -6.68
N GLY A 38 -2.25 4.97 -6.07
CA GLY A 38 -0.95 5.14 -6.68
C GLY A 38 0.12 4.26 -6.01
N LEU A 39 1.37 4.45 -6.41
CA LEU A 39 2.53 3.72 -5.86
C LEU A 39 3.60 4.68 -5.36
N ASN A 40 4.26 4.33 -4.26
CA ASN A 40 5.56 4.89 -3.92
C ASN A 40 6.60 4.26 -4.86
N LEU A 41 7.28 5.06 -5.68
CA LEU A 41 8.36 4.61 -6.55
C LEU A 41 9.69 5.04 -5.94
N SER A 42 10.19 4.23 -5.01
CA SER A 42 11.32 4.55 -4.15
C SER A 42 12.64 4.03 -4.72
N GLY A 43 13.74 4.34 -4.01
CA GLY A 43 15.11 3.97 -4.40
C GLY A 43 16.07 5.16 -4.38
N ALA A 44 15.59 6.38 -4.67
CA ALA A 44 16.42 7.59 -4.69
C ALA A 44 16.89 8.05 -3.29
N GLY A 45 16.17 7.66 -2.23
CA GLY A 45 16.51 7.89 -0.83
C GLY A 45 17.29 6.77 -0.14
N PHE A 46 17.56 5.64 -0.82
CA PHE A 46 18.22 4.49 -0.19
C PHE A 46 19.62 4.81 0.35
N ALA A 47 20.05 4.05 1.36
CA ALA A 47 21.31 4.24 2.06
C ALA A 47 21.56 5.71 2.44
N ALA A 48 20.59 6.34 3.10
CA ALA A 48 20.63 7.78 3.45
C ALA A 48 21.85 8.20 4.31
N ARG A 49 22.56 7.23 4.91
CA ARG A 49 23.81 7.47 5.64
C ARG A 49 25.05 7.58 4.73
N VAL A 50 24.96 7.16 3.47
CA VAL A 50 26.04 7.25 2.48
C VAL A 50 25.79 8.45 1.57
N LEU A 51 26.53 9.53 1.83
CA LEU A 51 26.33 10.85 1.22
C LEU A 51 27.62 11.35 0.53
N PRO A 52 27.54 11.86 -0.72
CA PRO A 52 26.33 11.92 -1.55
C PRO A 52 25.86 10.53 -2.02
N GLY A 53 26.73 9.51 -1.94
CA GLY A 53 26.46 8.19 -2.49
C GLY A 53 26.59 8.16 -4.02
N VAL A 54 26.25 7.03 -4.63
CA VAL A 54 26.36 6.81 -6.08
C VAL A 54 25.10 6.12 -6.58
N ASN A 55 24.49 6.69 -7.62
CA ASN A 55 23.32 6.10 -8.28
C ASN A 55 23.67 4.75 -8.91
N GLY A 56 22.84 3.73 -8.73
CA GLY A 56 23.09 2.35 -9.15
C GLY A 56 23.93 1.52 -8.16
N THR A 57 24.38 2.10 -7.05
CA THR A 57 25.12 1.39 -5.99
C THR A 57 24.49 1.60 -4.63
N HIS A 58 24.39 2.85 -4.18
CA HIS A 58 23.89 3.21 -2.85
C HIS A 58 22.41 3.60 -2.88
N TYR A 59 21.99 4.23 -3.98
CA TYR A 59 20.62 4.59 -4.27
C TYR A 59 20.34 4.31 -5.74
N ILE A 60 19.08 4.16 -6.11
CA ILE A 60 18.71 3.81 -7.48
C ILE A 60 17.54 4.67 -7.92
N PHE A 61 17.76 5.49 -8.95
CA PHE A 61 16.66 6.14 -9.66
C PHE A 61 15.99 5.16 -10.64
N PRO A 62 14.66 5.19 -10.76
CA PRO A 62 13.96 4.39 -11.76
C PRO A 62 14.39 4.81 -13.16
N VAL A 63 14.53 3.82 -14.03
CA VAL A 63 14.64 4.01 -15.49
C VAL A 63 13.27 3.96 -16.15
N GLU A 64 13.22 4.29 -17.44
CA GLU A 64 11.99 4.37 -18.22
C GLU A 64 11.09 3.13 -18.11
N ALA A 65 11.69 1.93 -18.07
CA ALA A 65 10.98 0.66 -18.01
C ALA A 65 10.00 0.57 -16.84
N TYR A 66 10.33 1.16 -15.67
CA TYR A 66 9.44 1.18 -14.51
C TYR A 66 8.16 1.98 -14.80
N PHE A 67 8.29 3.16 -15.40
CA PHE A 67 7.14 4.00 -15.77
C PHE A 67 6.30 3.34 -16.86
N SER A 68 6.95 2.75 -17.86
CA SER A 68 6.26 2.00 -18.92
C SER A 68 5.44 0.84 -18.36
N GLN A 69 6.01 0.02 -17.47
CA GLN A 69 5.31 -1.14 -16.93
C GLN A 69 4.11 -0.73 -16.06
N TRP A 70 4.28 0.30 -15.23
CA TRP A 70 3.25 0.71 -14.28
C TRP A 70 2.14 1.47 -15.01
N SER A 71 2.46 2.21 -16.07
CA SER A 71 1.47 2.86 -16.92
C SER A 71 0.67 1.83 -17.71
N ALA A 72 1.32 0.78 -18.22
CA ALA A 72 0.62 -0.33 -18.89
C ALA A 72 -0.35 -1.06 -17.93
N ARG A 73 -0.08 -0.98 -16.62
CA ARG A 73 -0.90 -1.50 -15.53
C ARG A 73 -1.94 -0.49 -15.01
N GLY A 74 -2.10 0.67 -15.67
CA GLY A 74 -3.10 1.68 -15.33
C GLY A 74 -2.67 2.69 -14.26
N VAL A 75 -1.50 2.55 -13.62
CA VAL A 75 -1.06 3.47 -12.56
C VAL A 75 -0.87 4.88 -13.12
N LYS A 76 -1.52 5.87 -12.49
CA LYS A 76 -1.44 7.29 -12.87
C LYS A 76 -0.80 8.20 -11.84
N LEU A 77 -0.63 7.74 -10.60
CA LEU A 77 -0.06 8.53 -9.51
C LEU A 77 1.14 7.82 -8.90
N ILE A 78 2.23 8.56 -8.76
CA ILE A 78 3.48 8.12 -8.14
C ILE A 78 3.84 9.07 -7.01
N ARG A 79 4.10 8.57 -5.80
CA ARG A 79 4.84 9.30 -4.77
C ARG A 79 6.32 8.97 -4.93
N PHE A 80 7.18 9.99 -5.02
CA PHE A 80 8.59 9.83 -5.37
C PHE A 80 9.50 10.39 -4.26
N PRO A 81 9.96 9.53 -3.34
CA PRO A 81 10.85 9.92 -2.25
C PRO A 81 12.24 10.36 -2.73
N ILE A 82 12.68 11.53 -2.30
CA ILE A 82 14.04 12.07 -2.46
C ILE A 82 14.60 12.51 -1.11
N ILE A 83 15.92 12.64 -0.95
CA ILE A 83 16.49 13.14 0.32
C ILE A 83 17.22 14.48 0.15
N TRP A 84 17.02 15.38 1.11
CA TRP A 84 17.58 16.73 1.16
C TRP A 84 19.11 16.70 1.08
N GLU A 85 19.78 15.78 1.77
CA GLU A 85 21.23 15.73 1.83
C GLU A 85 21.90 15.46 0.48
N ARG A 86 21.21 14.74 -0.42
CA ARG A 86 21.67 14.55 -1.81
C ARG A 86 21.23 15.71 -2.69
N LEU A 87 20.02 16.19 -2.50
CA LEU A 87 19.47 17.29 -3.29
C LEU A 87 20.22 18.60 -3.05
N GLN A 88 20.60 18.91 -1.81
CA GLN A 88 21.31 20.12 -1.42
C GLN A 88 22.42 19.76 -0.40
N PRO A 89 23.61 19.38 -0.89
CA PRO A 89 24.70 18.86 -0.04
C PRO A 89 25.22 19.86 1.02
N THR A 90 25.00 21.15 0.79
CA THR A 90 25.34 22.26 1.69
C THR A 90 24.10 23.11 1.95
N LEU A 91 23.73 23.31 3.21
CA LEU A 91 22.57 24.14 3.60
C LEU A 91 22.63 25.54 2.95
N GLY A 92 21.53 25.97 2.34
CA GLY A 92 21.46 27.26 1.62
C GLY A 92 22.25 27.32 0.30
N GLY A 93 22.95 26.24 -0.06
CA GLY A 93 23.73 26.12 -1.29
C GLY A 93 22.88 25.80 -2.52
N ALA A 94 23.53 25.63 -3.65
CA ALA A 94 22.85 25.17 -4.87
C ALA A 94 22.33 23.74 -4.72
N LEU A 95 21.31 23.40 -5.52
CA LEU A 95 20.92 22.00 -5.70
C LEU A 95 22.05 21.24 -6.39
N ASP A 96 22.31 19.99 -5.98
CA ASP A 96 23.28 19.12 -6.64
C ASP A 96 22.82 18.87 -8.09
N PRO A 97 23.63 19.24 -9.09
CA PRO A 97 23.21 19.18 -10.48
C PRO A 97 22.98 17.74 -10.97
N THR A 98 23.72 16.76 -10.43
CA THR A 98 23.61 15.36 -10.84
C THR A 98 22.34 14.73 -10.28
N TYR A 99 22.07 14.90 -8.99
CA TYR A 99 20.85 14.40 -8.35
C TYR A 99 19.60 15.10 -8.88
N ALA A 100 19.66 16.42 -9.08
CA ALA A 100 18.56 17.19 -9.66
C ALA A 100 18.24 16.77 -11.11
N ALA A 101 19.26 16.49 -11.94
CA ALA A 101 19.06 15.99 -13.30
C ALA A 101 18.39 14.60 -13.34
N LEU A 102 18.66 13.75 -12.36
CA LEU A 102 17.97 12.45 -12.23
C LEU A 102 16.48 12.63 -11.90
N ILE A 103 16.13 13.63 -11.07
CA ILE A 103 14.74 13.99 -10.79
C ILE A 103 14.06 14.57 -12.04
N ASP A 104 14.74 15.43 -12.82
CA ASP A 104 14.19 15.94 -14.08
C ASP A 104 13.85 14.79 -15.04
N ARG A 105 14.73 13.78 -15.13
CA ARG A 105 14.51 12.59 -15.94
C ARG A 105 13.30 11.78 -15.46
N THR A 106 13.13 11.63 -14.14
CA THR A 106 11.93 11.01 -13.54
C THR A 106 10.65 11.74 -13.96
N PHE A 107 10.62 13.08 -13.90
CA PHE A 107 9.48 13.86 -14.39
C PHE A 107 9.25 13.69 -15.90
N GLY A 108 10.32 13.60 -16.68
CA GLY A 108 10.27 13.32 -18.12
C GLY A 108 9.60 11.98 -18.44
N TYR A 109 9.97 10.91 -17.72
CA TYR A 109 9.32 9.61 -17.87
C TYR A 109 7.86 9.64 -17.43
N ALA A 110 7.56 10.22 -16.27
CA ALA A 110 6.17 10.34 -15.81
C ALA A 110 5.31 11.10 -16.83
N ASN A 111 5.81 12.19 -17.39
CA ASN A 111 5.10 12.94 -18.43
C ASN A 111 4.87 12.10 -19.70
N LYS A 112 5.90 11.38 -20.16
CA LYS A 112 5.81 10.50 -21.34
C LYS A 112 4.71 9.44 -21.19
N TYR A 113 4.52 8.91 -19.98
CA TYR A 113 3.57 7.84 -19.70
C TYR A 113 2.26 8.32 -19.06
N GLY A 114 1.99 9.63 -19.07
CA GLY A 114 0.75 10.19 -18.53
C GLY A 114 0.56 9.93 -17.04
N MET A 115 1.66 9.90 -16.29
CA MET A 115 1.70 9.77 -14.84
C MET A 115 1.95 11.11 -14.18
N LYS A 116 1.49 11.21 -12.94
CA LYS A 116 1.62 12.35 -12.05
C LYS A 116 2.51 12.00 -10.87
N ILE A 117 3.35 12.93 -10.43
CA ILE A 117 4.31 12.76 -9.34
C ILE A 117 3.93 13.66 -8.16
N ILE A 118 3.84 13.06 -6.98
CA ILE A 118 3.99 13.73 -5.69
C ILE A 118 5.48 13.66 -5.35
N LEU A 119 6.18 14.80 -5.32
CA LEU A 119 7.61 14.83 -4.98
C LEU A 119 7.74 14.93 -3.46
N ASP A 120 8.31 13.91 -2.84
CA ASP A 120 8.41 13.75 -1.39
C ASP A 120 9.83 14.04 -0.90
N LEU A 121 9.98 15.01 0.01
CA LEU A 121 11.23 15.24 0.73
C LEU A 121 11.33 14.31 1.95
N HIS A 122 11.98 13.18 1.76
CA HIS A 122 11.95 12.01 2.63
C HIS A 122 12.90 12.10 3.83
N ASN A 123 12.68 13.08 4.72
CA ASN A 123 13.71 13.59 5.62
C ASN A 123 13.38 13.59 7.13
N TYR A 124 12.19 13.16 7.57
CA TYR A 124 11.89 12.94 8.99
C TYR A 124 12.10 14.19 9.86
N MET A 125 11.78 15.37 9.32
CA MET A 125 12.02 16.67 9.94
C MET A 125 13.50 16.99 10.25
N ARG A 126 14.43 16.33 9.56
CA ARG A 126 15.87 16.42 9.85
C ARG A 126 16.72 16.62 8.60
N TYR A 127 17.84 17.28 8.79
CA TYR A 127 18.95 17.32 7.83
C TYR A 127 20.23 16.87 8.52
N ARG A 128 20.85 15.81 8.01
CA ARG A 128 22.03 15.16 8.60
C ARG A 128 21.84 14.84 10.09
N GLY A 129 20.63 14.40 10.44
CA GLY A 129 20.23 14.04 11.80
C GLY A 129 19.84 15.20 12.72
N VAL A 130 19.99 16.47 12.29
CA VAL A 130 19.61 17.64 13.08
C VAL A 130 18.18 18.07 12.74
N VAL A 131 17.34 18.23 13.77
CA VAL A 131 15.93 18.65 13.62
C VAL A 131 15.85 20.07 13.07
N ILE A 132 15.00 20.29 12.08
CA ILE A 132 14.77 21.61 11.49
C ILE A 132 14.25 22.58 12.55
N GLY A 133 14.80 23.78 12.58
CA GLY A 133 14.55 24.78 13.63
C GLY A 133 15.45 24.63 14.86
N THR A 134 16.38 23.68 14.86
CA THR A 134 17.35 23.46 15.95
C THR A 134 18.79 23.40 15.43
N GLY A 135 19.75 23.59 16.34
CA GLY A 135 21.18 23.56 16.01
C GLY A 135 21.50 24.46 14.83
N ASN A 136 22.21 23.91 13.84
CA ASN A 136 22.60 24.64 12.63
C ASN A 136 21.59 24.55 11.48
N VAL A 137 20.47 23.84 11.65
CA VAL A 137 19.43 23.68 10.61
C VAL A 137 18.28 24.63 10.91
N SER A 138 18.38 25.87 10.43
CA SER A 138 17.34 26.89 10.64
C SER A 138 16.10 26.64 9.77
N TYR A 139 14.97 27.24 10.15
CA TYR A 139 13.78 27.29 9.28
C TYR A 139 14.05 28.01 7.96
N ALA A 140 14.98 28.96 7.92
CA ALA A 140 15.39 29.65 6.69
C ALA A 140 16.11 28.71 5.72
N HIS A 141 16.92 27.77 6.22
CA HIS A 141 17.54 26.75 5.36
C HIS A 141 16.49 25.82 4.75
N TYR A 142 15.49 25.44 5.54
CA TYR A 142 14.39 24.63 5.02
C TYR A 142 13.53 25.41 4.01
N GLN A 143 13.25 26.69 4.28
CA GLN A 143 12.57 27.56 3.32
C GLN A 143 13.36 27.68 2.01
N ASP A 144 14.69 27.82 2.06
CA ASP A 144 15.55 27.90 0.89
C ASP A 144 15.47 26.65 0.00
N VAL A 145 15.61 25.44 0.56
CA VAL A 145 15.50 24.21 -0.26
C VAL A 145 14.10 24.07 -0.88
N MET A 146 13.04 24.40 -0.14
CA MET A 146 11.67 24.34 -0.66
C MET A 146 11.43 25.36 -1.78
N THR A 147 11.98 26.57 -1.67
CA THR A 147 11.93 27.57 -2.75
C THR A 147 12.66 27.05 -4.00
N ARG A 148 13.84 26.44 -3.84
CA ARG A 148 14.61 25.87 -4.97
C ARG A 148 13.91 24.69 -5.64
N ILE A 149 13.27 23.82 -4.85
CA ILE A 149 12.42 22.73 -5.33
C ILE A 149 11.32 23.31 -6.24
N ALA A 150 10.57 24.31 -5.76
CA ALA A 150 9.51 24.93 -6.56
C ALA A 150 10.05 25.64 -7.81
N GLN A 151 11.16 26.39 -7.70
CA GLN A 151 11.78 27.08 -8.83
C GLN A 151 12.15 26.12 -9.96
N ARG A 152 12.68 24.94 -9.62
CA ARG A 152 13.09 23.96 -10.62
C ARG A 152 11.91 23.17 -11.21
N TRP A 153 10.98 22.73 -10.36
CA TRP A 153 10.00 21.71 -10.76
C TRP A 153 8.56 22.18 -10.90
N SER A 154 8.20 23.40 -10.49
CA SER A 154 6.88 23.97 -10.80
C SER A 154 6.54 24.03 -12.30
N PRO A 155 7.49 24.15 -13.25
CA PRO A 155 7.16 24.06 -14.68
C PRO A 155 6.84 22.63 -15.16
N GLN A 156 7.13 21.59 -14.37
CA GLN A 156 6.94 20.20 -14.81
C GLN A 156 5.44 19.85 -14.91
N PRO A 157 4.93 19.44 -16.08
CA PRO A 157 3.52 19.10 -16.26
C PRO A 157 3.11 17.81 -15.52
N SER A 158 4.06 16.92 -15.26
CA SER A 158 3.86 15.69 -14.48
C SER A 158 3.93 15.93 -12.97
N LEU A 159 4.34 17.10 -12.49
CA LEU A 159 4.26 17.43 -11.07
C LEU A 159 2.80 17.65 -10.65
N PHE A 160 2.34 16.85 -9.70
CA PHE A 160 1.02 16.94 -9.10
C PHE A 160 1.03 17.70 -7.78
N ALA A 161 1.89 17.32 -6.84
CA ALA A 161 1.97 17.98 -5.53
C ALA A 161 3.40 17.96 -4.96
N TYR A 162 3.65 18.84 -3.99
CA TYR A 162 4.85 18.81 -3.17
C TYR A 162 4.50 18.17 -1.84
N ASP A 163 5.08 17.01 -1.54
CA ASP A 163 5.07 16.44 -0.21
C ASP A 163 6.31 16.91 0.54
N VAL A 164 6.06 17.82 1.47
CA VAL A 164 7.11 18.73 1.93
C VAL A 164 8.05 18.06 2.92
N MET A 165 7.60 17.00 3.61
CA MET A 165 8.42 16.29 4.58
C MET A 165 7.82 14.93 4.96
N ASN A 166 8.56 13.86 4.69
CA ASN A 166 8.19 12.52 5.17
C ASN A 166 8.27 12.40 6.68
N GLU A 167 7.21 11.86 7.27
CA GLU A 167 7.09 11.36 8.64
C GLU A 167 7.83 12.18 9.73
N PRO A 168 7.45 13.45 9.95
CA PRO A 168 7.86 14.19 11.14
C PRO A 168 7.69 13.37 12.44
N HIS A 169 8.69 13.38 13.30
CA HIS A 169 8.63 12.69 14.60
C HIS A 169 9.49 13.37 15.66
N ASP A 170 9.06 13.27 16.92
CA ASP A 170 9.73 13.84 18.11
C ASP A 170 10.05 15.34 17.96
N ALA A 171 9.20 16.06 17.20
CA ALA A 171 9.45 17.44 16.77
C ALA A 171 8.16 18.27 16.72
N VAL A 172 7.18 17.99 17.60
CA VAL A 172 5.82 18.56 17.53
C VAL A 172 5.85 20.08 17.53
N ALA A 173 6.69 20.69 18.37
CA ALA A 173 6.82 22.14 18.48
C ALA A 173 7.43 22.79 17.22
N GLN A 174 8.38 22.12 16.57
CA GLN A 174 9.10 22.62 15.42
C GLN A 174 8.33 22.39 14.11
N TRP A 175 7.58 21.30 14.03
CA TRP A 175 6.98 20.86 12.77
C TRP A 175 6.00 21.88 12.19
N ALA A 176 5.05 22.39 12.98
CA ALA A 176 4.07 23.37 12.47
C ALA A 176 4.75 24.64 11.92
N VAL A 177 5.85 25.08 12.54
CA VAL A 177 6.64 26.23 12.09
C VAL A 177 7.36 25.92 10.78
N ALA A 178 8.02 24.76 10.69
CA ALA A 178 8.68 24.32 9.46
C ALA A 178 7.69 24.12 8.30
N ALA A 179 6.56 23.45 8.55
CA ALA A 179 5.49 23.26 7.56
C ALA A 179 4.98 24.59 7.00
N GLN A 180 4.75 25.59 7.86
CA GLN A 180 4.37 26.93 7.40
C GLN A 180 5.47 27.60 6.56
N ALA A 181 6.74 27.44 6.95
CA ALA A 181 7.87 27.95 6.16
C ALA A 181 7.93 27.31 4.77
N ALA A 182 7.68 25.99 4.65
CA ALA A 182 7.58 25.32 3.36
C ALA A 182 6.40 25.82 2.52
N ILE A 183 5.22 25.99 3.10
CA ILE A 183 4.06 26.55 2.39
C ILE A 183 4.40 27.93 1.84
N ASN A 184 4.99 28.81 2.66
CA ASN A 184 5.40 30.15 2.24
C ASN A 184 6.44 30.10 1.11
N ALA A 185 7.43 29.20 1.22
CA ALA A 185 8.46 28.99 0.21
C ALA A 185 7.85 28.59 -1.14
N LEU A 186 7.00 27.57 -1.12
CA LEU A 186 6.35 27.03 -2.32
C LEU A 186 5.42 28.07 -2.94
N ARG A 187 4.60 28.76 -2.14
CA ARG A 187 3.64 29.75 -2.64
C ARG A 187 4.27 31.02 -3.19
N SER A 188 5.54 31.29 -2.88
CA SER A 188 6.30 32.35 -3.54
C SER A 188 6.61 32.07 -5.02
N ILE A 189 6.49 30.80 -5.45
CA ILE A 189 6.83 30.34 -6.81
C ILE A 189 5.63 29.67 -7.50
N ASP A 190 4.95 28.75 -6.81
CA ASP A 190 3.83 27.96 -7.30
C ASP A 190 2.58 28.24 -6.45
N SER A 191 1.72 29.11 -6.98
CA SER A 191 0.50 29.56 -6.31
C SER A 191 -0.69 28.62 -6.51
N LYS A 192 -0.52 27.44 -7.13
CA LYS A 192 -1.63 26.60 -7.58
C LYS A 192 -1.57 25.18 -7.06
N ARG A 193 -0.42 24.52 -7.16
CA ARG A 193 -0.36 23.07 -6.90
C ARG A 193 -0.64 22.73 -5.44
N PRO A 194 -1.23 21.55 -5.18
CA PRO A 194 -1.37 21.05 -3.84
C PRO A 194 -0.04 20.99 -3.08
N VAL A 195 -0.12 21.31 -1.79
CA VAL A 195 0.97 21.11 -0.83
C VAL A 195 0.51 20.03 0.14
N VAL A 196 1.22 18.93 0.15
CA VAL A 196 0.97 17.78 1.01
C VAL A 196 1.68 18.01 2.35
N ILE A 197 0.94 17.87 3.44
CA ILE A 197 1.38 18.13 4.82
C ILE A 197 1.22 16.86 5.64
N GLU A 198 2.34 16.27 6.02
CA GLU A 198 2.38 15.13 6.93
C GLU A 198 2.20 15.53 8.41
N GLY A 199 1.99 14.54 9.27
CA GLY A 199 1.81 14.72 10.71
C GLY A 199 3.05 14.36 11.52
N ASN A 200 3.09 14.83 12.77
CA ASN A 200 4.01 14.28 13.76
C ASN A 200 3.61 12.86 14.19
N GLY A 201 4.49 12.17 14.90
CA GLY A 201 4.29 10.76 15.28
C GLY A 201 4.38 9.83 14.08
N TRP A 202 5.35 10.09 13.20
CA TRP A 202 5.55 9.36 11.93
C TRP A 202 4.35 9.43 10.99
N ALA A 203 3.64 10.57 11.01
CA ALA A 203 2.39 10.77 10.28
C ALA A 203 1.33 9.67 10.48
N GLU A 204 1.37 8.93 11.60
CA GLU A 204 0.52 7.74 11.75
C GLU A 204 -0.98 8.08 11.79
N ALA A 205 -1.75 7.41 10.92
CA ALA A 205 -3.19 7.65 10.79
C ALA A 205 -3.98 7.33 12.07
N THR A 206 -3.61 6.28 12.79
CA THR A 206 -4.36 5.82 13.98
C THR A 206 -4.22 6.80 15.15
N ARG A 207 -3.01 7.33 15.35
CA ARG A 207 -2.71 8.29 16.42
C ARG A 207 -2.71 9.74 15.95
N TRP A 208 -3.14 10.02 14.72
CA TRP A 208 -3.18 11.36 14.15
C TRP A 208 -3.80 12.42 15.07
N PRO A 209 -4.98 12.19 15.70
CA PRO A 209 -5.63 13.20 16.54
C PRO A 209 -4.85 13.53 17.82
N GLN A 210 -3.85 12.74 18.21
CA GLN A 210 -3.09 12.97 19.44
C GLN A 210 -2.04 14.07 19.29
N TRP A 211 -1.54 14.30 18.06
CA TRP A 211 -0.32 15.09 17.83
C TRP A 211 -0.49 16.29 16.91
N ASN A 212 -1.56 16.32 16.10
CA ASN A 212 -1.57 17.11 14.86
C ASN A 212 -2.57 18.29 14.83
N ASP A 213 -3.26 18.58 15.94
CA ASP A 213 -4.19 19.72 16.01
C ASP A 213 -3.50 21.07 15.80
N ASN A 214 -2.21 21.18 16.11
CA ASN A 214 -1.42 22.38 15.83
C ASN A 214 -1.31 22.69 14.32
N LEU A 215 -1.48 21.69 13.44
CA LEU A 215 -1.46 21.89 11.99
C LEU A 215 -2.71 22.61 11.46
N LEU A 216 -3.79 22.71 12.25
CA LEU A 216 -4.98 23.49 11.90
C LEU A 216 -4.70 24.99 11.79
N ALA A 217 -3.62 25.46 12.41
CA ALA A 217 -3.17 26.84 12.34
C ALA A 217 -2.50 27.19 11.00
N LEU A 218 -2.09 26.19 10.21
CA LEU A 218 -1.42 26.42 8.92
C LEU A 218 -2.30 27.24 7.98
N LYS A 219 -1.66 28.16 7.26
CA LYS A 219 -2.29 29.06 6.31
C LYS A 219 -1.71 28.83 4.92
N ASP A 220 -2.59 28.53 3.98
CA ASP A 220 -2.27 28.47 2.56
C ASP A 220 -3.14 29.48 1.81
N PRO A 221 -2.56 30.51 1.18
CA PRO A 221 -3.33 31.47 0.39
C PRO A 221 -4.04 30.84 -0.82
N ALA A 222 -3.60 29.67 -1.29
CA ALA A 222 -4.25 28.94 -2.39
C ALA A 222 -5.36 27.99 -1.92
N ASP A 223 -5.56 27.84 -0.59
CA ASP A 223 -6.48 26.88 0.03
C ASP A 223 -6.35 25.46 -0.57
N ASN A 224 -5.12 25.03 -0.82
CA ASN A 224 -4.83 23.79 -1.52
C ASN A 224 -3.91 22.85 -0.72
N LEU A 225 -4.11 22.78 0.60
CA LEU A 225 -3.43 21.79 1.45
C LEU A 225 -4.11 20.42 1.36
N ILE A 226 -3.31 19.36 1.39
CA ILE A 226 -3.74 17.97 1.55
C ILE A 226 -3.00 17.42 2.76
N PHE A 227 -3.71 17.00 3.81
CA PHE A 227 -3.06 16.33 4.94
C PHE A 227 -2.77 14.88 4.59
N GLN A 228 -1.62 14.36 4.98
CA GLN A 228 -1.21 13.01 4.58
C GLN A 228 -0.77 12.19 5.78
N ALA A 229 -1.40 11.04 5.97
CA ALA A 229 -1.08 10.11 7.03
C ALA A 229 -0.53 8.79 6.47
N HIS A 230 0.21 8.04 7.28
CA HIS A 230 0.73 6.71 6.96
C HIS A 230 0.03 5.64 7.80
N THR A 231 -0.06 4.42 7.27
CA THR A 231 -0.63 3.30 8.01
C THR A 231 0.01 1.98 7.60
N TYR A 232 0.51 1.23 8.58
CA TYR A 232 0.83 -0.19 8.43
C TYR A 232 0.11 -0.98 9.51
N PHE A 233 0.03 -2.29 9.33
CA PHE A 233 -0.84 -3.16 10.14
C PHE A 233 -0.08 -4.00 11.17
N ASP A 234 1.20 -3.69 11.40
CA ASP A 234 2.06 -4.37 12.37
C ASP A 234 2.24 -3.56 13.66
N GLY A 235 2.22 -4.26 14.79
CA GLY A 235 2.51 -3.69 16.11
C GLY A 235 1.58 -2.55 16.55
N GLU A 236 1.90 -1.95 17.70
CA GLU A 236 1.09 -0.87 18.29
C GLU A 236 1.25 0.49 17.56
N GLY A 237 2.25 0.62 16.68
CA GLY A 237 2.54 1.87 15.94
C GLY A 237 2.42 1.80 14.41
N GLY A 238 2.33 0.60 13.80
CA GLY A 238 2.22 0.48 12.35
C GLY A 238 3.46 0.98 11.60
N GLY A 239 4.62 0.37 11.84
CA GLY A 239 5.91 0.80 11.27
C GLY A 239 6.36 0.10 9.99
N GLY A 240 5.57 -0.83 9.45
CA GLY A 240 5.86 -1.53 8.21
C GLY A 240 6.94 -2.62 8.30
N ASN A 241 7.32 -3.01 9.52
CA ASN A 241 8.37 -4.01 9.75
C ASN A 241 7.83 -5.44 9.68
N TYR A 242 6.58 -5.66 10.10
CA TYR A 242 5.91 -6.96 10.09
C TYR A 242 6.75 -8.09 10.68
N ALA A 243 7.33 -7.84 11.87
CA ALA A 243 8.14 -8.81 12.60
C ALA A 243 7.42 -10.17 12.80
N ASN A 244 6.10 -10.13 12.94
CA ASN A 244 5.24 -11.28 12.69
C ASN A 244 4.50 -11.06 11.36
N PRO A 245 4.84 -11.82 10.30
CA PRO A 245 4.22 -11.64 9.00
C PRO A 245 2.83 -12.30 8.90
N SER A 246 2.36 -13.00 9.94
CA SER A 246 1.01 -13.56 9.99
C SER A 246 -0.02 -12.50 10.36
N ALA A 247 -1.07 -12.39 9.55
CA ALA A 247 -2.21 -11.53 9.83
C ALA A 247 -3.24 -12.19 10.78
N SER A 248 -2.99 -13.42 11.25
CA SER A 248 -3.95 -14.21 12.05
C SER A 248 -4.48 -13.52 13.31
N ALA A 249 -3.68 -12.60 13.86
CA ALA A 249 -4.01 -11.87 15.07
C ALA A 249 -4.99 -10.70 14.82
N TYR A 250 -5.20 -10.31 13.56
CA TYR A 250 -5.94 -9.10 13.20
C TYR A 250 -7.28 -9.44 12.56
N PRO A 251 -8.36 -8.72 12.90
CA PRO A 251 -9.62 -8.86 12.19
C PRO A 251 -9.52 -8.27 10.78
N ASP A 252 -10.38 -8.73 9.86
CA ASP A 252 -10.34 -8.27 8.47
C ASP A 252 -10.50 -6.74 8.32
N ASN A 253 -11.25 -6.10 9.21
CA ASN A 253 -11.48 -4.65 9.19
C ASN A 253 -10.34 -3.84 9.82
N TYR A 254 -9.27 -4.47 10.30
CA TYR A 254 -8.22 -3.81 11.07
C TYR A 254 -7.61 -2.62 10.33
N GLY A 255 -7.40 -2.71 9.01
CA GLY A 255 -6.91 -1.60 8.19
C GLY A 255 -7.86 -0.40 8.19
N VAL A 256 -9.18 -0.63 8.22
CA VAL A 256 -10.18 0.43 8.38
C VAL A 256 -10.08 1.07 9.76
N GLU A 257 -9.94 0.26 10.82
CA GLU A 257 -9.76 0.76 12.19
C GLU A 257 -8.52 1.66 12.30
N ARG A 258 -7.45 1.32 11.58
CA ARG A 258 -6.20 2.10 11.60
C ARG A 258 -6.32 3.46 10.94
N VAL A 259 -7.06 3.58 9.84
CA VAL A 259 -7.20 4.88 9.12
C VAL A 259 -8.35 5.74 9.63
N ARG A 260 -9.36 5.15 10.27
CA ARG A 260 -10.57 5.85 10.71
C ARG A 260 -10.29 7.10 11.56
N PRO A 261 -9.38 7.09 12.56
CA PRO A 261 -9.12 8.28 13.38
C PRO A 261 -8.66 9.49 12.55
N PHE A 262 -7.81 9.27 11.55
CA PHE A 262 -7.39 10.31 10.62
C PHE A 262 -8.55 10.80 9.75
N VAL A 263 -9.32 9.89 9.14
CA VAL A 263 -10.46 10.27 8.29
C VAL A 263 -11.52 11.08 9.06
N GLU A 264 -11.82 10.69 10.29
CA GLU A 264 -12.77 11.43 11.14
C GLU A 264 -12.19 12.78 11.61
N TRP A 265 -10.88 12.87 11.85
CA TRP A 265 -10.22 14.16 12.10
C TRP A 265 -10.32 15.10 10.89
N LEU A 266 -10.14 14.60 9.67
CA LEU A 266 -10.32 15.38 8.45
C LEU A 266 -11.75 15.91 8.33
N LYS A 267 -12.75 15.04 8.52
CA LYS A 267 -14.17 15.41 8.49
C LYS A 267 -14.49 16.49 9.53
N LYS A 268 -14.10 16.26 10.79
CA LYS A 268 -14.33 17.20 11.91
C LYS A 268 -13.79 18.59 11.62
N ASN A 269 -12.65 18.67 10.93
CA ASN A 269 -11.94 19.93 10.70
C ASN A 269 -12.11 20.50 9.28
N GLY A 270 -13.00 19.90 8.47
CA GLY A 270 -13.24 20.33 7.08
C GLY A 270 -11.98 20.29 6.22
N LYS A 271 -11.12 19.29 6.42
CA LYS A 271 -9.84 19.14 5.71
C LYS A 271 -9.90 18.01 4.69
N ARG A 272 -9.04 18.09 3.68
CA ARG A 272 -8.82 17.03 2.68
C ARG A 272 -7.59 16.23 3.07
N GLY A 273 -7.53 14.96 2.68
CA GLY A 273 -6.35 14.17 2.94
C GLY A 273 -6.14 12.96 2.05
N MET A 274 -5.02 12.28 2.30
CA MET A 274 -4.55 11.10 1.59
C MET A 274 -3.80 10.15 2.55
N ILE A 275 -3.63 8.89 2.13
CA ILE A 275 -2.72 7.94 2.78
C ILE A 275 -1.43 7.85 1.95
N GLY A 276 -0.32 8.35 2.50
CA GLY A 276 0.97 8.42 1.80
C GLY A 276 1.69 7.10 1.66
N GLU A 277 1.53 6.26 2.69
CA GLU A 277 2.14 4.96 2.75
C GLU A 277 1.19 3.96 3.41
N PHE A 278 1.08 2.82 2.75
CA PHE A 278 0.56 1.59 3.31
C PHE A 278 1.17 0.43 2.54
N GLY A 279 1.48 -0.65 3.24
CA GLY A 279 2.09 -1.83 2.64
C GLY A 279 1.72 -3.07 3.44
N VAL A 280 1.73 -4.22 2.79
CA VAL A 280 1.48 -5.50 3.47
C VAL A 280 2.42 -6.60 2.96
N PRO A 281 2.83 -7.56 3.82
CA PRO A 281 3.62 -8.71 3.41
C PRO A 281 2.92 -9.56 2.34
N ASP A 282 3.71 -10.11 1.43
CA ASP A 282 3.30 -11.08 0.42
C ASP A 282 3.09 -12.50 0.95
N SER A 283 3.41 -12.74 2.22
CA SER A 283 3.48 -14.08 2.83
C SER A 283 2.17 -14.61 3.40
N ASP A 284 1.19 -13.74 3.69
CA ASP A 284 -0.11 -14.13 4.26
C ASP A 284 -1.25 -13.46 3.49
N PRO A 285 -2.12 -14.23 2.79
CA PRO A 285 -3.18 -13.67 1.96
C PRO A 285 -4.23 -12.87 2.74
N ARG A 286 -4.35 -13.08 4.06
CA ARG A 286 -5.27 -12.29 4.90
C ARG A 286 -4.91 -10.82 4.93
N TRP A 287 -3.63 -10.47 4.75
CA TRP A 287 -3.26 -9.07 4.63
C TRP A 287 -3.90 -8.39 3.42
N ASN A 288 -4.08 -9.11 2.32
CA ASN A 288 -4.76 -8.58 1.15
C ASN A 288 -6.25 -8.33 1.40
N VAL A 289 -6.89 -9.12 2.27
CA VAL A 289 -8.27 -8.86 2.73
C VAL A 289 -8.32 -7.58 3.55
N ILE A 290 -7.41 -7.43 4.53
CA ILE A 290 -7.32 -6.24 5.39
C ILE A 290 -7.05 -4.97 4.55
N MET A 291 -6.09 -5.04 3.64
CA MET A 291 -5.77 -3.97 2.71
C MET A 291 -6.95 -3.63 1.80
N GLY A 292 -7.62 -4.65 1.24
CA GLY A 292 -8.78 -4.46 0.37
C GLY A 292 -9.93 -3.73 1.07
N ARG A 293 -10.25 -4.10 2.32
CA ARG A 293 -11.28 -3.42 3.11
C ARG A 293 -10.90 -1.98 3.46
N MET A 294 -9.63 -1.73 3.77
CA MET A 294 -9.13 -0.36 3.97
C MET A 294 -9.31 0.47 2.69
N LEU A 295 -8.87 -0.04 1.53
CA LEU A 295 -8.99 0.66 0.24
C LEU A 295 -10.44 0.96 -0.13
N ALA A 296 -11.36 0.03 0.12
CA ALA A 296 -12.80 0.27 -0.04
C ALA A 296 -13.30 1.44 0.83
N TYR A 297 -12.89 1.49 2.10
CA TYR A 297 -13.25 2.59 2.99
C TYR A 297 -12.65 3.93 2.55
N LEU A 298 -11.38 3.96 2.12
CA LEU A 298 -10.75 5.18 1.61
C LEU A 298 -11.44 5.69 0.35
N LYS A 299 -11.81 4.78 -0.57
CA LYS A 299 -12.61 5.10 -1.76
C LYS A 299 -13.96 5.73 -1.41
N GLN A 300 -14.68 5.19 -0.43
CA GLN A 300 -15.95 5.77 0.03
C GLN A 300 -15.81 7.22 0.53
N ASN A 301 -14.63 7.59 1.01
CA ASN A 301 -14.34 8.94 1.50
C ASN A 301 -13.55 9.79 0.48
N CYS A 302 -13.34 9.29 -0.75
CA CYS A 302 -12.51 9.92 -1.78
C CYS A 302 -11.09 10.27 -1.30
N ILE A 303 -10.49 9.41 -0.49
CA ILE A 303 -9.14 9.58 0.05
C ILE A 303 -8.18 8.76 -0.82
N PRO A 304 -7.27 9.41 -1.58
CA PRO A 304 -6.24 8.71 -2.34
C PRO A 304 -5.25 8.00 -1.41
N ALA A 305 -4.61 6.95 -1.92
CA ALA A 305 -3.59 6.20 -1.21
C ALA A 305 -2.41 5.82 -2.12
N THR A 306 -1.18 5.85 -1.62
CA THR A 306 0.02 5.38 -2.34
C THR A 306 0.64 4.17 -1.65
N TYR A 307 0.71 3.04 -2.36
CA TYR A 307 1.22 1.79 -1.79
C TYR A 307 2.75 1.85 -1.61
N TRP A 308 3.25 1.39 -0.46
CA TRP A 308 4.66 1.22 -0.17
C TRP A 308 5.06 -0.26 -0.31
N ALA A 309 5.87 -0.62 -1.31
CA ALA A 309 6.42 0.22 -2.37
C ALA A 309 6.67 -0.52 -3.69
N ALA A 310 6.89 0.23 -4.76
CA ALA A 310 7.42 -0.23 -6.04
C ALA A 310 8.81 0.40 -6.29
N GLY A 311 9.43 0.03 -7.41
CA GLY A 311 10.68 0.63 -7.88
C GLY A 311 11.90 -0.28 -7.81
N PRO A 312 13.07 0.23 -8.21
CA PRO A 312 14.30 -0.53 -8.26
C PRO A 312 14.85 -0.86 -6.87
N GLY A 313 15.59 -1.98 -6.78
CA GLY A 313 16.48 -2.25 -5.64
C GLY A 313 15.82 -2.91 -4.42
N TRP A 314 14.59 -3.39 -4.54
CA TRP A 314 13.85 -3.98 -3.42
C TRP A 314 14.17 -5.46 -3.13
N ALA A 315 14.77 -6.18 -4.08
CA ALA A 315 15.12 -7.60 -3.93
C ALA A 315 13.93 -8.44 -3.38
N ASN A 316 14.10 -9.07 -2.21
CA ASN A 316 13.09 -9.90 -1.54
C ASN A 316 12.28 -9.15 -0.46
N TYR A 317 12.26 -7.81 -0.49
CA TYR A 317 11.44 -7.03 0.43
C TYR A 317 9.97 -7.43 0.28
N ASN A 318 9.40 -7.98 1.35
CA ASN A 318 8.09 -8.64 1.35
C ASN A 318 6.91 -7.67 1.12
N LEU A 319 7.10 -6.38 1.38
CA LEU A 319 6.15 -5.32 1.06
C LEU A 319 6.30 -4.77 -0.37
N ALA A 320 7.33 -5.17 -1.12
CA ALA A 320 7.49 -4.68 -2.49
C ALA A 320 6.41 -5.27 -3.41
N VAL A 321 5.74 -4.40 -4.18
CA VAL A 321 4.81 -4.78 -5.25
C VAL A 321 5.48 -4.84 -6.63
N GLU A 322 6.76 -4.48 -6.71
CA GLU A 322 7.56 -4.59 -7.94
C GLU A 322 7.57 -6.05 -8.45
N PRO A 323 7.20 -6.32 -9.72
CA PRO A 323 7.19 -7.67 -10.27
C PRO A 323 8.57 -8.33 -10.22
N ILE A 324 8.61 -9.62 -9.89
CA ILE A 324 9.85 -10.41 -9.88
C ILE A 324 9.84 -11.31 -11.11
N ASN A 325 10.83 -11.16 -11.98
CA ASN A 325 10.92 -11.90 -13.24
C ASN A 325 9.65 -11.81 -14.10
N GLY A 326 8.99 -10.65 -14.09
CA GLY A 326 7.74 -10.41 -14.82
C GLY A 326 6.48 -10.96 -14.13
N VAL A 327 6.61 -11.63 -12.98
CA VAL A 327 5.48 -12.14 -12.20
C VAL A 327 5.01 -11.08 -11.21
N ASP A 328 3.73 -10.73 -11.29
CA ASP A 328 3.10 -9.79 -10.38
C ASP A 328 3.11 -10.30 -8.93
N ARG A 329 3.28 -9.40 -7.97
CA ARG A 329 3.28 -9.70 -6.53
C ARG A 329 1.84 -9.85 -6.02
N PRO A 330 1.57 -10.65 -4.97
CA PRO A 330 0.21 -10.95 -4.51
C PRO A 330 -0.66 -9.72 -4.21
N GLN A 331 -0.04 -8.63 -3.73
CA GLN A 331 -0.72 -7.39 -3.39
C GLN A 331 -1.33 -6.69 -4.61
N TRP A 332 -0.72 -6.89 -5.79
CA TRP A 332 -1.19 -6.30 -7.03
C TRP A 332 -2.62 -6.70 -7.40
N ALA A 333 -3.02 -7.93 -7.09
CA ALA A 333 -4.35 -8.45 -7.40
C ALA A 333 -5.48 -7.66 -6.72
N VAL A 334 -5.20 -7.08 -5.55
CA VAL A 334 -6.13 -6.20 -4.83
C VAL A 334 -5.96 -4.75 -5.26
N LEU A 335 -4.73 -4.25 -5.34
CA LEU A 335 -4.46 -2.85 -5.71
C LEU A 335 -5.10 -2.47 -7.05
N LYS A 336 -4.97 -3.33 -8.06
CA LYS A 336 -5.51 -3.08 -9.41
C LYS A 336 -7.02 -2.81 -9.45
N GLN A 337 -7.77 -3.27 -8.44
CA GLN A 337 -9.22 -3.06 -8.35
C GLN A 337 -9.58 -1.61 -8.00
N TYR A 338 -8.62 -0.81 -7.55
CA TYR A 338 -8.81 0.55 -7.04
C TYR A 338 -7.99 1.62 -7.79
N ILE A 339 -7.24 1.25 -8.84
CA ILE A 339 -6.42 2.18 -9.62
C ILE A 339 -7.28 3.04 -10.55
N ASP A 340 -8.24 2.41 -11.22
CA ASP A 340 -9.19 3.10 -12.09
C ASP A 340 -10.41 3.52 -11.28
N ASP A 341 -10.49 4.80 -10.95
CA ASP A 341 -11.65 5.35 -10.27
C ASP A 341 -12.09 6.71 -10.81
N SER A 342 -13.34 6.76 -11.26
CA SER A 342 -14.02 7.98 -11.71
C SER A 342 -15.09 8.45 -10.72
N SER A 343 -15.29 7.74 -9.61
CA SER A 343 -16.31 8.06 -8.60
C SER A 343 -15.98 9.31 -7.80
N CYS A 344 -14.70 9.71 -7.75
CA CYS A 344 -14.25 10.88 -7.02
C CYS A 344 -13.77 11.99 -7.96
N SER A 345 -14.42 13.16 -7.87
CA SER A 345 -14.04 14.37 -8.61
C SER A 345 -13.12 15.30 -7.83
N LYS A 346 -13.02 15.13 -6.51
CA LYS A 346 -12.17 15.92 -5.59
C LYS A 346 -11.62 15.05 -4.46
N ILE A 347 -10.42 15.40 -3.96
CA ILE A 347 -9.81 14.72 -2.81
C ILE A 347 -10.66 15.04 -1.59
N GLY A 348 -11.14 13.99 -0.95
CA GLY A 348 -12.01 14.06 0.20
C GLY A 348 -11.27 14.06 1.54
N PRO A 349 -12.00 13.86 2.64
CA PRO A 349 -13.44 13.63 2.70
C PRO A 349 -14.21 14.83 2.15
N ILE A 350 -15.10 14.57 1.19
CA ILE A 350 -16.02 15.60 0.73
C ILE A 350 -16.99 15.80 1.89
N ALA A 351 -16.94 16.99 2.51
CA ALA A 351 -18.01 17.38 3.42
C ALA A 351 -19.31 17.22 2.64
N VAL A 352 -20.21 16.35 3.10
CA VAL A 352 -21.61 16.44 2.70
C VAL A 352 -21.98 17.84 3.19
N THR A 353 -21.96 18.82 2.30
CA THR A 353 -22.51 20.13 2.58
C THR A 353 -23.88 19.84 3.14
N SER A 354 -24.12 20.33 4.35
CA SER A 354 -25.42 20.38 5.00
C SER A 354 -26.36 21.14 4.07
N GLN A 355 -26.83 20.48 3.02
CA GLN A 355 -28.18 20.67 2.57
C GLN A 355 -28.99 20.19 3.76
N THR A 356 -29.49 21.14 4.54
CA THR A 356 -30.72 20.94 5.29
C THR A 356 -31.66 20.17 4.37
N PRO A 357 -31.98 18.89 4.65
CA PRO A 357 -32.99 18.22 3.89
C PRO A 357 -34.26 19.00 4.17
N ASN A 358 -34.83 19.59 3.13
CA ASN A 358 -36.24 19.93 3.18
C ASN A 358 -36.96 18.64 3.60
N VAL A 359 -37.54 18.70 4.78
CA VAL A 359 -38.41 17.67 5.31
C VAL A 359 -39.54 17.50 4.32
N THR A 360 -39.45 16.45 3.49
CA THR A 360 -40.60 15.89 2.79
C THR A 360 -40.26 14.47 2.33
N GLU A 361 -40.96 13.52 2.96
CA GLU A 361 -41.32 12.18 2.48
C GLU A 361 -40.26 11.06 2.46
N GLY A 362 -40.19 10.34 3.58
CA GLY A 362 -40.06 8.89 3.73
C GLY A 362 -39.21 8.08 2.74
N SER A 363 -37.97 7.76 3.12
CA SER A 363 -37.28 6.55 2.66
C SER A 363 -36.55 5.87 3.83
N SER A 364 -36.94 4.64 4.17
CA SER A 364 -36.41 3.86 5.29
C SER A 364 -34.95 3.47 5.09
N HIS A 365 -34.10 3.61 6.11
CA HIS A 365 -32.73 3.05 6.20
C HIS A 365 -32.66 1.50 6.07
N ALA A 366 -33.80 0.84 5.84
CA ALA A 366 -33.97 -0.59 5.75
C ALA A 366 -33.11 -1.27 4.66
N GLN A 367 -32.94 -0.66 3.48
CA GLN A 367 -32.12 -1.28 2.42
C GLN A 367 -30.63 -1.29 2.76
N GLU A 368 -30.14 -0.23 3.39
CA GLU A 368 -28.74 -0.12 3.86
C GLU A 368 -28.47 -1.14 4.97
N ILE A 369 -29.37 -1.25 5.95
CA ILE A 369 -29.26 -2.21 7.04
C ILE A 369 -29.34 -3.67 6.52
N ALA A 370 -30.21 -3.95 5.54
CA ALA A 370 -30.27 -5.27 4.91
C ALA A 370 -28.96 -5.64 4.22
N GLY A 371 -28.28 -4.66 3.59
CA GLY A 371 -26.93 -4.82 3.05
C GLY A 371 -25.93 -5.23 4.14
N VAL A 372 -25.95 -4.55 5.28
CA VAL A 372 -25.06 -4.88 6.41
C VAL A 372 -25.26 -6.31 6.92
N TYR A 373 -26.49 -6.79 7.02
CA TYR A 373 -26.75 -8.18 7.44
C TYR A 373 -26.19 -9.20 6.44
N ARG A 374 -26.38 -8.97 5.13
CA ARG A 374 -25.79 -9.86 4.11
C ARG A 374 -24.26 -9.86 4.15
N ASP A 375 -23.67 -8.67 4.21
CA ASP A 375 -22.22 -8.51 4.08
C ASP A 375 -21.45 -9.04 5.30
N TYR A 376 -22.01 -8.88 6.50
CA TYR A 376 -21.33 -9.24 7.74
C TYR A 376 -21.83 -10.56 8.34
N LEU A 377 -23.13 -10.87 8.23
CA LEU A 377 -23.72 -12.07 8.83
C LEU A 377 -24.03 -13.17 7.81
N GLY A 378 -23.95 -12.89 6.50
CA GLY A 378 -24.19 -13.86 5.44
C GLY A 378 -25.64 -14.32 5.34
N ARG A 379 -26.58 -13.56 5.92
CA ARG A 379 -28.03 -13.81 5.91
C ARG A 379 -28.81 -12.51 5.78
N GLU A 380 -30.09 -12.62 5.47
CA GLU A 380 -30.99 -11.47 5.51
C GLU A 380 -31.29 -11.02 6.95
N ALA A 381 -31.55 -9.72 7.09
CA ALA A 381 -32.06 -9.15 8.35
C ALA A 381 -33.47 -9.68 8.61
N ASP A 382 -33.75 -10.05 9.86
CA ASP A 382 -35.13 -10.32 10.25
C ASP A 382 -35.93 -9.00 10.36
N PRO A 383 -37.27 -9.04 10.19
CA PRO A 383 -38.08 -7.83 10.18
C PRO A 383 -37.96 -6.98 11.46
N ALA A 384 -37.74 -7.60 12.62
CA ALA A 384 -37.62 -6.90 13.89
C ALA A 384 -36.27 -6.18 14.01
N GLY A 385 -35.17 -6.85 13.65
CA GLY A 385 -33.84 -6.25 13.57
C GLY A 385 -33.79 -5.08 12.59
N LEU A 386 -34.38 -5.26 11.40
CA LEU A 386 -34.46 -4.22 10.38
C LEU A 386 -35.19 -2.97 10.88
N MET A 387 -36.32 -3.18 11.55
CA MET A 387 -37.13 -2.10 12.13
C MET A 387 -36.40 -1.40 13.28
N TYR A 388 -35.77 -2.17 14.17
CA TYR A 388 -35.00 -1.63 15.29
C TYR A 388 -33.87 -0.72 14.81
N TRP A 389 -32.99 -1.21 13.95
CA TRP A 389 -31.86 -0.42 13.44
C TRP A 389 -32.33 0.80 12.65
N SER A 390 -33.38 0.64 11.83
CA SER A 390 -33.96 1.77 11.08
C SER A 390 -34.47 2.86 12.01
N SER A 391 -35.08 2.47 13.14
CA SER A 391 -35.56 3.42 14.15
C SER A 391 -34.42 4.12 14.90
N GLN A 392 -33.33 3.41 15.22
CA GLN A 392 -32.17 4.02 15.90
C GLN A 392 -31.49 5.07 15.01
N ILE A 393 -31.41 4.83 13.71
CA ILE A 393 -30.86 5.80 12.75
C ILE A 393 -31.85 6.95 12.54
N ALA A 394 -33.14 6.66 12.34
CA ALA A 394 -34.17 7.69 12.13
C ALA A 394 -34.29 8.66 13.31
N ASN A 395 -34.09 8.18 14.54
CA ASN A 395 -34.12 8.98 15.76
C ASN A 395 -32.78 9.67 16.08
N GLY A 396 -31.74 9.46 15.26
CA GLY A 396 -30.41 10.04 15.47
C GLY A 396 -29.60 9.43 16.61
N ASN A 397 -30.06 8.31 17.20
CA ASN A 397 -29.37 7.62 18.30
C ASN A 397 -28.11 6.88 17.83
N LEU A 398 -28.15 6.34 16.61
CA LEU A 398 -27.03 5.64 15.99
C LEU A 398 -26.85 6.11 14.55
N THR A 399 -25.62 6.04 14.06
CA THR A 399 -25.32 6.12 12.63
C THR A 399 -25.36 4.73 12.03
N LEU A 400 -25.41 4.61 10.69
CA LEU A 400 -25.21 3.31 10.02
C LEU A 400 -23.88 2.66 10.44
N ALA A 401 -22.83 3.46 10.68
CA ALA A 401 -21.57 2.97 11.23
C ALA A 401 -21.71 2.42 12.66
N GLY A 402 -22.57 3.03 13.48
CA GLY A 402 -22.94 2.50 14.79
C GLY A 402 -23.63 1.14 14.69
N VAL A 403 -24.53 0.96 13.71
CA VAL A 403 -25.19 -0.33 13.43
C VAL A 403 -24.18 -1.40 13.00
N ILE A 404 -23.29 -1.07 12.07
CA ILE A 404 -22.21 -1.98 11.64
C ILE A 404 -21.35 -2.38 12.84
N ASN A 405 -20.96 -1.44 13.70
CA ASN A 405 -20.17 -1.73 14.89
C ASN A 405 -20.89 -2.68 15.85
N SER A 406 -22.19 -2.47 16.08
CA SER A 406 -22.99 -3.39 16.91
C SER A 406 -23.10 -4.78 16.30
N ILE A 407 -23.21 -4.90 14.97
CA ILE A 407 -23.24 -6.20 14.28
C ILE A 407 -21.89 -6.90 14.36
N MET A 408 -20.78 -6.18 14.22
CA MET A 408 -19.43 -6.74 14.33
C MET A 408 -19.08 -7.21 15.74
N LEU A 409 -19.65 -6.59 16.77
CA LEU A 409 -19.50 -7.04 18.16
C LEU A 409 -20.44 -8.21 18.52
N SER A 410 -21.35 -8.59 17.63
CA SER A 410 -22.29 -9.69 17.89
C SER A 410 -21.59 -11.06 17.89
N THR A 411 -22.08 -11.97 18.74
CA THR A 411 -21.64 -13.38 18.76
C THR A 411 -21.75 -14.03 17.39
N GLU A 412 -22.78 -13.67 16.62
CA GLU A 412 -23.02 -14.20 15.29
C GLU A 412 -21.88 -13.89 14.31
N TYR A 413 -21.44 -12.64 14.29
CA TYR A 413 -20.29 -12.22 13.50
C TYR A 413 -19.00 -12.88 13.99
N GLN A 414 -18.79 -12.92 15.31
CA GLN A 414 -17.59 -13.53 15.90
C GLN A 414 -17.48 -15.04 15.59
N ASN A 415 -18.61 -15.75 15.53
CA ASN A 415 -18.66 -17.15 15.13
C ASN A 415 -18.29 -17.35 13.65
N ARG A 416 -18.77 -16.48 12.74
CA ARG A 416 -18.34 -16.51 11.32
C ARG A 416 -16.83 -16.32 11.18
N ILE A 417 -16.27 -15.33 11.87
CA ILE A 417 -14.82 -15.08 11.86
C ILE A 417 -14.05 -16.25 12.45
N THR A 418 -14.60 -16.91 13.47
CA THR A 418 -14.01 -18.13 14.04
C THR A 418 -13.93 -19.25 13.01
N VAL A 419 -14.98 -19.48 12.22
CA VAL A 419 -14.97 -20.47 11.13
C VAL A 419 -13.94 -20.14 10.06
N GLU A 420 -13.86 -18.88 9.63
CA GLU A 420 -12.84 -18.43 8.66
C GLU A 420 -11.42 -18.70 9.17
N LYS A 421 -11.15 -18.41 10.45
CA LYS A 421 -9.87 -18.71 11.08
C LYS A 421 -9.54 -20.21 11.06
N LEU A 422 -10.53 -21.06 11.32
CA LEU A 422 -10.35 -22.52 11.31
C LEU A 422 -10.08 -23.06 9.89
N TYR A 423 -10.78 -22.55 8.88
CA TYR A 423 -10.50 -22.88 7.48
C TYR A 423 -9.09 -22.46 7.09
N GLN A 424 -8.68 -21.25 7.46
CA GLN A 424 -7.34 -20.77 7.15
C GLN A 424 -6.25 -21.54 7.89
N SER A 425 -6.44 -21.86 9.18
CA SER A 425 -5.42 -22.53 10.00
C SER A 425 -5.23 -24.00 9.65
N HIS A 426 -6.28 -24.67 9.19
CA HIS A 426 -6.23 -26.09 8.88
C HIS A 426 -6.15 -26.35 7.38
N LEU A 427 -6.93 -25.66 6.55
CA LEU A 427 -7.01 -25.92 5.11
C LEU A 427 -6.19 -24.95 4.27
N GLY A 428 -5.69 -23.85 4.84
CA GLY A 428 -4.84 -22.89 4.11
C GLY A 428 -5.61 -22.00 3.12
N ARG A 429 -6.94 -22.00 3.15
CA ARG A 429 -7.83 -21.15 2.35
C ARG A 429 -8.99 -20.61 3.18
N SER A 430 -9.68 -19.59 2.68
CA SER A 430 -10.96 -19.13 3.23
C SER A 430 -12.08 -20.15 3.05
N ALA A 431 -13.06 -20.08 3.94
CA ALA A 431 -14.32 -20.80 3.75
C ALA A 431 -15.07 -20.22 2.54
N ASP A 432 -15.65 -21.09 1.71
CA ASP A 432 -16.64 -20.62 0.74
C ASP A 432 -17.94 -20.23 1.48
N SER A 433 -18.82 -19.49 0.80
CA SER A 433 -20.05 -18.97 1.42
C SER A 433 -20.93 -20.08 2.00
N ALA A 434 -20.95 -21.28 1.40
CA ALA A 434 -21.76 -22.40 1.88
C ALA A 434 -21.15 -23.01 3.14
N GLY A 435 -19.85 -23.28 3.16
CA GLY A 435 -19.12 -23.76 4.33
C GLY A 435 -19.20 -22.76 5.49
N LEU A 436 -18.98 -21.47 5.21
CA LEU A 436 -19.05 -20.42 6.22
C LEU A 436 -20.44 -20.34 6.88
N ASN A 437 -21.50 -20.34 6.06
CA ASN A 437 -22.87 -20.33 6.55
C ASN A 437 -23.21 -21.59 7.35
N TYR A 438 -22.77 -22.76 6.89
CA TYR A 438 -23.02 -24.04 7.55
C TYR A 438 -22.38 -24.09 8.95
N TRP A 439 -21.06 -23.90 9.03
CA TRP A 439 -20.35 -24.02 10.31
C TRP A 439 -20.70 -22.89 11.27
N ALA A 440 -20.87 -21.66 10.79
CA ALA A 440 -21.27 -20.55 11.65
C ALA A 440 -22.69 -20.76 12.19
N GLY A 441 -23.61 -21.28 11.38
CA GLY A 441 -24.95 -21.66 11.84
C GLY A 441 -24.93 -22.72 12.97
N LEU A 442 -24.03 -23.69 12.89
CA LEU A 442 -23.85 -24.69 13.95
C LEU A 442 -23.25 -24.12 15.23
N LEU A 443 -22.32 -23.16 15.12
CA LEU A 443 -21.79 -22.43 16.29
C LEU A 443 -22.86 -21.51 16.91
N ASN A 444 -23.63 -20.80 16.07
CA ASN A 444 -24.68 -19.87 16.52
C ASN A 444 -25.82 -20.58 17.24
N SER A 445 -26.19 -21.79 16.80
CA SER A 445 -27.21 -22.61 17.46
C SER A 445 -26.68 -23.40 18.66
N GLY A 446 -25.37 -23.39 18.92
CA GLY A 446 -24.73 -24.20 19.93
C GLY A 446 -24.68 -25.71 19.61
N ALA A 447 -25.07 -26.11 18.38
CA ALA A 447 -25.03 -27.50 17.92
C ALA A 447 -23.60 -28.04 17.77
N MET A 448 -22.61 -27.16 17.60
CA MET A 448 -21.19 -27.51 17.63
C MET A 448 -20.39 -26.51 18.45
N THR A 449 -19.22 -26.96 18.91
CA THR A 449 -18.18 -26.09 19.47
C THR A 449 -17.11 -25.78 18.43
N THR A 450 -16.36 -24.71 18.63
CA THR A 450 -15.18 -24.36 17.82
C THR A 450 -14.22 -25.55 17.66
N ASN A 451 -13.96 -26.29 18.75
CA ASN A 451 -13.08 -27.45 18.73
C ASN A 451 -13.62 -28.59 17.85
N SER A 452 -14.94 -28.81 17.88
CA SER A 452 -15.59 -29.82 17.04
C SER A 452 -15.52 -29.46 15.56
N VAL A 453 -15.64 -28.18 15.20
CA VAL A 453 -15.44 -27.70 13.82
C VAL A 453 -13.98 -27.88 13.39
N ALA A 454 -13.02 -27.52 14.23
CA ALA A 454 -11.60 -27.69 13.96
C ALA A 454 -11.25 -29.17 13.69
N ALA A 455 -11.73 -30.08 14.54
CA ALA A 455 -11.55 -31.51 14.38
C ALA A 455 -12.13 -32.03 13.06
N ALA A 456 -13.30 -31.54 12.66
CA ALA A 456 -13.92 -31.91 11.38
C ALA A 456 -13.07 -31.45 10.17
N LEU A 457 -12.47 -30.26 10.23
CA LEU A 457 -11.60 -29.77 9.16
C LEU A 457 -10.27 -30.55 9.08
N ILE A 458 -9.65 -30.86 10.23
CA ILE A 458 -8.42 -31.67 10.29
C ILE A 458 -8.66 -33.09 9.74
N GLY A 459 -9.85 -33.66 10.00
CA GLY A 459 -10.27 -34.95 9.48
C GLY A 459 -10.65 -34.95 7.99
N SER A 460 -10.66 -33.79 7.33
CA SER A 460 -11.09 -33.69 5.93
C SER A 460 -10.05 -34.23 4.95
N VAL A 461 -10.51 -34.75 3.81
CA VAL A 461 -9.64 -35.19 2.70
C VAL A 461 -8.74 -34.05 2.21
N GLU A 462 -9.25 -32.83 2.25
CA GLU A 462 -8.49 -31.63 1.85
C GLU A 462 -7.29 -31.38 2.76
N TYR A 463 -7.49 -31.39 4.08
CA TYR A 463 -6.39 -31.25 5.05
C TYR A 463 -5.30 -32.30 4.81
N GLN A 464 -5.71 -33.55 4.63
CA GLN A 464 -4.80 -34.67 4.41
C GLN A 464 -4.02 -34.52 3.09
N GLY A 465 -4.65 -34.01 2.02
CA GLY A 465 -3.98 -33.70 0.76
C GLY A 465 -2.94 -32.58 0.90
N ASN A 466 -3.30 -31.48 1.56
CA ASN A 466 -2.40 -30.34 1.77
C ASN A 466 -1.18 -30.72 2.63
N LEU A 467 -1.40 -31.57 3.64
CA LEU A 467 -0.34 -32.08 4.49
C LEU A 467 0.68 -32.90 3.69
N GLN A 468 0.23 -33.78 2.80
CA GLN A 468 1.12 -34.57 1.94
C GLN A 468 1.96 -33.70 1.00
N VAL A 469 1.36 -32.67 0.38
CA VAL A 469 2.09 -31.71 -0.46
C VAL A 469 3.18 -31.00 0.35
N THR A 470 2.85 -30.54 1.55
CA THR A 470 3.79 -29.84 2.44
C THR A 470 4.98 -30.73 2.82
N LEU A 471 4.72 -31.97 3.22
CA LEU A 471 5.75 -32.94 3.57
C LEU A 471 6.67 -33.26 2.39
N ASN A 472 6.12 -33.42 1.19
CA ASN A 472 6.91 -33.67 -0.01
C ASN A 472 7.86 -32.49 -0.32
N GLN A 473 7.41 -31.25 -0.11
CA GLN A 473 8.26 -30.08 -0.30
C GLN A 473 9.42 -30.02 0.72
N LEU A 474 9.20 -30.45 1.96
CA LEU A 474 10.28 -30.55 2.94
C LEU A 474 11.38 -31.52 2.45
N TYR A 475 10.99 -32.68 1.92
CA TYR A 475 11.94 -33.63 1.34
C TYR A 475 12.74 -33.02 0.18
N ILE A 476 12.06 -32.35 -0.75
CA ILE A 476 12.73 -31.70 -1.88
C ILE A 476 13.71 -30.64 -1.40
N SER A 477 13.30 -29.81 -0.44
CA SER A 477 14.12 -28.68 0.04
C SER A 477 15.36 -29.10 0.82
N PHE A 478 15.28 -30.15 1.64
CA PHE A 478 16.39 -30.56 2.51
C PHE A 478 17.20 -31.72 1.95
N LEU A 479 16.56 -32.62 1.18
CA LEU A 479 17.17 -33.86 0.71
C LEU A 479 17.38 -33.87 -0.82
N GLY A 480 16.85 -32.89 -1.56
CA GLY A 480 17.00 -32.79 -3.00
C GLY A 480 16.17 -33.81 -3.79
N ARG A 481 15.21 -34.50 -3.15
CA ARG A 481 14.34 -35.50 -3.79
C ARG A 481 12.92 -35.48 -3.22
N PRO A 482 11.90 -35.96 -3.93
CA PRO A 482 10.57 -36.16 -3.37
C PRO A 482 10.57 -37.24 -2.27
N ALA A 483 9.56 -37.15 -1.40
CA ALA A 483 9.28 -38.17 -0.40
C ALA A 483 8.69 -39.43 -1.06
N ASP A 484 9.05 -40.60 -0.54
CA ASP A 484 8.36 -41.84 -0.86
C ASP A 484 7.00 -41.92 -0.13
N LYS A 485 6.16 -42.87 -0.57
CA LYS A 485 4.78 -43.00 -0.08
C LYS A 485 4.74 -43.36 1.40
N GLU A 486 5.66 -44.20 1.84
CA GLU A 486 5.81 -44.65 3.22
C GLU A 486 6.21 -43.48 4.14
N GLY A 487 7.16 -42.66 3.72
CA GLY A 487 7.62 -41.47 4.43
C GLY A 487 6.53 -40.41 4.55
N LEU A 488 5.79 -40.12 3.48
CA LEU A 488 4.64 -39.21 3.53
C LEU A 488 3.58 -39.70 4.51
N SER A 489 3.25 -40.99 4.45
CA SER A 489 2.25 -41.61 5.34
C SER A 489 2.70 -41.58 6.80
N TYR A 490 3.98 -41.89 7.06
CA TYR A 490 4.57 -41.89 8.39
C TYR A 490 4.45 -40.53 9.09
N TRP A 491 4.79 -39.45 8.38
CA TRP A 491 4.73 -38.10 8.91
C TRP A 491 3.30 -37.58 9.02
N ALA A 492 2.46 -37.84 7.99
CA ALA A 492 1.07 -37.40 7.99
C ALA A 492 0.26 -38.01 9.14
N GLN A 493 0.50 -39.29 9.45
CA GLN A 493 -0.15 -39.97 10.57
C GLN A 493 0.22 -39.33 11.91
N ARG A 494 1.50 -39.07 12.17
CA ARG A 494 1.98 -38.48 13.43
C ARG A 494 1.54 -37.04 13.63
N ILE A 495 1.34 -36.31 12.54
CA ILE A 495 0.78 -34.97 12.61
C ILE A 495 -0.73 -35.04 12.89
N SER A 496 -1.43 -36.00 12.28
CA SER A 496 -2.88 -36.15 12.44
C SER A 496 -3.29 -36.69 13.82
N ASP A 497 -2.48 -37.53 14.45
CA ASP A 497 -2.71 -38.04 15.81
C ASP A 497 -2.17 -37.12 16.92
N GLY A 498 -1.52 -36.02 16.56
CA GLY A 498 -0.95 -35.03 17.47
C GLY A 498 0.34 -35.45 18.16
N SER A 499 0.94 -36.61 17.80
CA SER A 499 2.23 -37.05 18.35
C SER A 499 3.42 -36.21 17.87
N MET A 500 3.30 -35.57 16.70
CA MET A 500 4.27 -34.62 16.18
C MET A 500 3.57 -33.39 15.59
N ASN A 501 4.31 -32.29 15.50
CA ASN A 501 3.91 -31.13 14.70
C ASN A 501 4.86 -30.96 13.51
N LEU A 502 4.47 -30.13 12.54
CA LEU A 502 5.24 -29.89 11.33
C LEU A 502 6.65 -29.36 11.60
N ALA A 503 6.85 -28.58 12.67
CA ALA A 503 8.17 -28.07 13.04
C ALA A 503 9.12 -29.18 13.49
N THR A 504 8.63 -30.13 14.30
CA THR A 504 9.41 -31.30 14.72
C THR A 504 9.74 -32.19 13.52
N VAL A 505 8.82 -32.36 12.57
CA VAL A 505 9.07 -33.11 11.33
C VAL A 505 10.13 -32.41 10.47
N LYS A 506 10.03 -31.10 10.29
CA LYS A 506 11.04 -30.31 9.57
C LYS A 506 12.43 -30.45 10.21
N ALA A 507 12.53 -30.35 11.53
CA ALA A 507 13.79 -30.50 12.25
C ALA A 507 14.39 -31.91 12.06
N ALA A 508 13.56 -32.96 12.10
CA ALA A 508 13.99 -34.33 11.86
C ALA A 508 14.54 -34.54 10.44
N ILE A 509 13.88 -33.99 9.42
CA ILE A 509 14.33 -34.07 8.02
C ILE A 509 15.63 -33.26 7.83
N ALA A 510 15.67 -32.02 8.32
CA ALA A 510 16.81 -31.13 8.17
C ALA A 510 18.08 -31.63 8.88
N GLY A 511 17.91 -32.28 10.05
CA GLY A 511 19.01 -32.87 10.83
C GLY A 511 19.41 -34.28 10.39
N SER A 512 18.78 -34.84 9.34
CA SER A 512 19.09 -36.19 8.88
C SER A 512 20.48 -36.28 8.25
N ALA A 513 21.10 -37.47 8.31
CA ALA A 513 22.37 -37.73 7.63
C ALA A 513 22.27 -37.49 6.11
N GLU A 514 21.08 -37.72 5.53
CA GLU A 514 20.80 -37.47 4.13
C GLU A 514 20.83 -35.97 3.79
N SER A 515 20.23 -35.12 4.62
CA SER A 515 20.29 -33.66 4.47
C SER A 515 21.73 -33.13 4.53
N VAL A 516 22.54 -33.66 5.46
CA VAL A 516 23.96 -33.32 5.57
C VAL A 516 24.72 -33.70 4.30
N ALA A 517 24.50 -34.92 3.79
CA ALA A 517 25.15 -35.40 2.58
C ALA A 517 24.74 -34.58 1.34
N HIS A 518 23.45 -34.26 1.20
CA HIS A 518 22.94 -33.41 0.12
C HIS A 518 23.57 -32.01 0.17
N THR A 519 23.63 -31.41 1.36
CA THR A 519 24.25 -30.10 1.57
C THR A 519 25.73 -30.09 1.18
N GLN A 520 26.49 -31.11 1.59
CA GLN A 520 27.90 -31.25 1.22
C GLN A 520 28.08 -31.37 -0.29
N ALA A 521 27.30 -32.22 -0.95
CA ALA A 521 27.34 -32.40 -2.40
C ALA A 521 27.06 -31.07 -3.14
N SER A 522 26.06 -30.32 -2.71
CA SER A 522 25.72 -29.01 -3.27
C SER A 522 26.84 -27.99 -3.09
N ILE A 523 27.47 -27.93 -1.90
CA ILE A 523 28.63 -27.03 -1.67
C ILE A 523 29.80 -27.39 -2.59
N HIS A 524 30.10 -28.68 -2.76
CA HIS A 524 31.12 -29.12 -3.72
C HIS A 524 30.81 -28.63 -5.14
N GLN A 525 29.56 -28.76 -5.59
CA GLN A 525 29.14 -28.27 -6.91
C GLN A 525 29.31 -26.75 -7.05
N LEU A 526 29.03 -25.95 -6.01
CA LEU A 526 29.23 -24.51 -6.04
C LEU A 526 30.72 -24.14 -6.17
N TYR A 527 31.59 -24.83 -5.41
CA TYR A 527 33.04 -24.65 -5.49
C TYR A 527 33.58 -25.03 -6.87
N GLN A 528 33.12 -26.15 -7.43
CA GLN A 528 33.49 -26.56 -8.78
C GLN A 528 33.01 -25.54 -9.84
N SER A 529 31.76 -25.07 -9.71
CA SER A 529 31.15 -24.16 -10.69
C SER A 529 31.77 -22.76 -10.71
N PHE A 530 32.14 -22.22 -9.53
CA PHE A 530 32.64 -20.85 -9.43
C PHE A 530 34.16 -20.77 -9.30
N LEU A 531 34.78 -21.74 -8.64
CA LEU A 531 36.22 -21.74 -8.35
C LEU A 531 36.97 -22.88 -9.06
N GLY A 532 36.31 -23.74 -9.84
CA GLY A 532 36.96 -24.80 -10.61
C GLY A 532 37.87 -25.72 -9.78
N ARG A 533 37.52 -25.95 -8.51
CA ARG A 533 38.21 -26.85 -7.58
C ARG A 533 37.23 -27.33 -6.52
N ASP A 534 37.62 -28.34 -5.74
CA ASP A 534 36.86 -28.76 -4.57
C ASP A 534 37.00 -27.80 -3.39
N ALA A 535 35.97 -27.79 -2.53
CA ALA A 535 36.05 -27.20 -1.21
C ALA A 535 37.07 -27.96 -0.36
N ASP A 536 37.93 -27.26 0.37
CA ASP A 536 38.78 -27.90 1.36
C ASP A 536 37.94 -28.38 2.56
N ASN A 537 38.48 -29.32 3.34
CA ASN A 537 37.76 -29.94 4.46
C ASN A 537 37.26 -28.93 5.52
N SER A 538 37.99 -27.83 5.73
CA SER A 538 37.62 -26.81 6.71
C SER A 538 36.47 -25.94 6.19
N GLY A 539 36.57 -25.51 4.93
CA GLY A 539 35.53 -24.76 4.24
C GLY A 539 34.25 -25.56 4.12
N LEU A 540 34.33 -26.82 3.66
CA LEU A 540 33.16 -27.71 3.55
C LEU A 540 32.48 -27.89 4.91
N LYS A 541 33.22 -28.22 5.96
CA LYS A 541 32.67 -28.39 7.31
C LYS A 541 32.00 -27.11 7.83
N THR A 542 32.61 -25.96 7.58
CA THR A 542 32.06 -24.66 8.01
C THR A 542 30.77 -24.35 7.28
N TRP A 543 30.76 -24.42 5.95
CA TRP A 543 29.56 -24.17 5.14
C TRP A 543 28.45 -25.15 5.47
N THR A 544 28.76 -26.44 5.58
CA THR A 544 27.75 -27.45 5.96
C THR A 544 27.14 -27.13 7.31
N SER A 545 27.94 -26.77 8.33
CA SER A 545 27.41 -26.41 9.65
C SER A 545 26.53 -25.15 9.61
N GLN A 546 26.90 -24.14 8.83
CA GLN A 546 26.11 -22.91 8.68
C GLN A 546 24.77 -23.19 7.98
N VAL A 547 24.78 -24.05 6.96
CA VAL A 547 23.57 -24.42 6.23
C VAL A 547 22.65 -25.33 7.05
N THR A 548 23.18 -26.37 7.69
CA THR A 548 22.35 -27.32 8.46
C THR A 548 21.83 -26.74 9.78
N SER A 549 22.50 -25.72 10.34
CA SER A 549 21.97 -24.94 11.46
C SER A 549 20.93 -23.89 11.05
N GLY A 550 20.75 -23.67 9.73
CA GLY A 550 19.86 -22.63 9.18
C GLY A 550 20.42 -21.21 9.26
N ALA A 551 21.70 -21.03 9.63
CA ALA A 551 22.37 -19.73 9.67
C ALA A 551 22.68 -19.18 8.27
N MET A 552 22.80 -20.06 7.27
CA MET A 552 22.98 -19.69 5.86
C MET A 552 22.14 -20.59 4.94
N THR A 553 21.78 -20.07 3.78
CA THR A 553 21.25 -20.88 2.66
C THR A 553 22.38 -21.29 1.72
N LEU A 554 22.11 -22.26 0.83
CA LEU A 554 23.07 -22.60 -0.25
C LEU A 554 23.32 -21.39 -1.19
N ASP A 555 22.35 -20.49 -1.34
CA ASP A 555 22.50 -19.25 -2.11
C ASP A 555 23.41 -18.23 -1.41
N ASP A 556 23.37 -18.16 -0.08
CA ASP A 556 24.31 -17.34 0.69
C ASP A 556 25.74 -17.86 0.55
N VAL A 557 25.92 -19.19 0.55
CA VAL A 557 27.22 -19.83 0.27
C VAL A 557 27.69 -19.49 -1.15
N ALA A 558 26.81 -19.60 -2.15
CA ALA A 558 27.13 -19.24 -3.53
C ALA A 558 27.53 -17.76 -3.67
N THR A 559 26.83 -16.87 -2.97
CA THR A 559 27.11 -15.43 -2.95
C THR A 559 28.45 -15.13 -2.30
N ALA A 560 28.74 -15.78 -1.16
CA ALA A 560 30.04 -15.65 -0.48
C ALA A 560 31.20 -16.11 -1.35
N ILE A 561 31.03 -17.22 -2.08
CA ILE A 561 32.03 -17.73 -3.03
C ILE A 561 32.27 -16.73 -4.17
N LYS A 562 31.22 -16.18 -4.78
CA LYS A 562 31.32 -15.17 -5.86
C LYS A 562 31.95 -13.85 -5.38
N GLY A 563 31.79 -13.50 -4.11
CA GLY A 563 32.42 -12.31 -3.51
C GLY A 563 33.92 -12.48 -3.18
N SER A 564 34.43 -13.72 -3.22
CA SER A 564 35.81 -14.01 -2.82
C SER A 564 36.85 -13.35 -3.72
N ALA A 565 38.01 -13.03 -3.16
CA ALA A 565 39.17 -12.57 -3.93
C ALA A 565 39.60 -13.62 -4.97
N GLU A 566 39.49 -14.90 -4.63
CA GLU A 566 39.79 -16.01 -5.52
C GLU A 566 38.89 -16.01 -6.76
N TYR A 567 37.57 -15.88 -6.58
CA TYR A 567 36.64 -15.78 -7.71
C TYR A 567 36.99 -14.59 -8.61
N ARG A 568 37.23 -13.41 -8.03
CA ARG A 568 37.58 -12.20 -8.78
C ARG A 568 38.86 -12.36 -9.59
N SER A 569 39.89 -13.01 -9.04
CA SER A 569 41.16 -13.26 -9.73
C SER A 569 41.05 -14.21 -10.92
N ARG A 570 39.97 -14.99 -11.01
CA ARG A 570 39.68 -15.88 -12.15
C ARG A 570 38.85 -15.20 -13.24
N GLN A 571 38.24 -14.05 -12.96
CA GLN A 571 37.44 -13.29 -13.91
C GLN A 571 38.24 -12.16 -14.59
N SER A 572 39.43 -11.83 -14.07
CA SER A 572 40.44 -10.97 -14.68
C SER A 572 41.37 -11.76 -15.58
#